data_AF-A0A4U7EBP0-F1
#
_entry.id   AF-A0A4U7EBP0-F1
#
_cell.length_a   1.000
_cell.length_b   1.000
_cell.length_c   1.000
_cell.angle_alpha   90.00
_cell.angle_beta   90.00
_cell.angle_gamma   90.00
#
_symmetry.space_group_name_H-M   'P 1'
#
loop_
_entity.id
_entity.type
_entity.pdbx_description
1 polymer ?
#
loop_
_entity_poly.entity_id
_entity_poly.type
_entity_poly.pdbx_seq_one_letter_code
_entity_poly.pdbx_strand_id
1 'polypeptide(L)'
;WHTEYEIAAHDIDYLVHYRGSSANSAAKNALNRAKGYSQRWMAETSYSTTKRSLGDAVRALGWYRQFREIVLMFAITNIEPLCEPL
;
A
#
# COMPACT_ATOMS: atom_id res chain seq x y z
N TRP A 1 26.98 -9.66 2.04
CA TRP A 1 25.93 -9.24 2.98
C TRP A 1 24.61 -9.35 2.25
N HIS A 2 23.80 -10.36 2.55
CA HIS A 2 22.48 -10.47 1.92
C HIS A 2 21.54 -9.45 2.53
N THR A 3 20.75 -8.78 1.69
CA THR A 3 19.77 -7.82 2.16
C THR A 3 18.53 -8.56 2.69
N GLU A 4 17.83 -7.96 3.63
CA GLU A 4 16.56 -8.46 4.19
C GLU A 4 15.52 -8.82 3.11
N TYR A 5 15.57 -8.14 1.96
CA TYR A 5 14.75 -8.42 0.77
C TYR A 5 15.14 -9.72 0.05
N GLU A 6 16.44 -10.01 -0.02
CA GLU A 6 17.00 -11.20 -0.69
C GLU A 6 16.58 -12.46 0.08
N ILE A 7 16.61 -12.40 1.41
CA ILE A 7 16.19 -13.49 2.30
C ILE A 7 14.67 -13.71 2.23
N ALA A 8 13.89 -12.63 2.18
CA ALA A 8 12.44 -12.69 2.01
C ALA A 8 12.01 -13.30 0.66
N ALA A 9 12.78 -13.10 -0.41
CA ALA A 9 12.51 -13.66 -1.74
C ALA A 9 12.69 -15.19 -1.80
N HIS A 10 13.50 -15.76 -0.90
CA HIS A 10 13.72 -17.20 -0.79
C HIS A 10 12.71 -17.92 0.13
N ASP A 11 11.65 -17.23 0.57
CA ASP A 11 10.64 -17.72 1.54
C ASP A 11 11.26 -18.21 2.87
N ILE A 12 12.40 -17.62 3.25
CA ILE A 12 13.11 -17.93 4.49
C ILE A 12 12.61 -17.00 5.59
N ASP A 13 12.02 -17.57 6.64
CA ASP A 13 11.53 -16.82 7.81
C ASP A 13 12.73 -16.36 8.66
N TYR A 14 13.22 -15.14 8.42
CA TYR A 14 14.30 -14.58 9.23
C TYR A 14 13.72 -13.95 10.50
N LEU A 15 13.96 -14.64 11.61
CA LEU A 15 13.50 -14.22 12.92
C LEU A 15 14.52 -13.28 13.56
N VAL A 16 14.04 -12.13 14.05
CA VAL A 16 14.83 -11.24 14.89
C VAL A 16 14.96 -11.88 16.26
N HIS A 17 16.04 -12.62 16.49
CA HIS A 17 16.39 -13.19 17.78
C HIS A 17 17.20 -12.18 18.60
N TYR A 18 16.52 -11.42 19.46
CA TYR A 18 17.19 -10.63 20.49
C TYR A 18 17.24 -11.42 21.80
N ARG A 19 18.35 -11.30 22.53
CA ARG A 19 18.69 -12.03 23.76
C ARG A 19 17.56 -11.92 24.79
N GLY A 20 16.76 -12.99 24.91
CA GLY A 20 15.48 -12.98 25.63
C GLY A 20 14.36 -12.43 24.75
N SER A 21 13.34 -13.26 24.45
CA SER A 21 12.22 -12.91 23.58
C SER A 21 11.39 -11.78 24.20
N SER A 22 11.79 -10.54 23.95
CA SER A 22 11.01 -9.38 24.35
C SER A 22 9.72 -9.33 23.53
N ALA A 23 8.66 -8.78 24.11
CA ALA A 23 7.38 -8.58 23.41
C ALA A 23 7.56 -7.81 22.07
N ASN A 24 8.54 -6.91 22.01
CA ASN A 24 8.88 -6.17 20.80
C ASN A 24 9.47 -7.07 19.69
N SER A 25 10.34 -8.01 20.04
CA SER A 25 10.87 -9.00 19.07
C SER A 25 9.75 -9.89 18.54
N ALA A 26 8.84 -10.36 19.40
CA ALA A 26 7.68 -11.13 18.98
C ALA A 26 6.75 -10.33 18.04
N ALA A 27 6.46 -9.07 18.37
CA ALA A 27 5.63 -8.20 17.53
C ALA A 27 6.27 -7.94 16.16
N LYS A 28 7.58 -7.67 16.10
CA LYS A 28 8.29 -7.46 14.83
C LYS A 28 8.31 -8.70 13.96
N ASN A 29 8.52 -9.88 14.55
CA ASN A 29 8.47 -11.15 13.82
C ASN A 29 7.06 -11.46 13.31
N ALA A 30 6.02 -11.12 14.06
CA ALA A 30 4.63 -11.23 13.59
C ALA A 30 4.34 -10.32 12.40
N LEU A 31 4.87 -9.07 12.41
CA LEU A 31 4.75 -8.15 11.28
C LEU A 31 5.52 -8.63 10.03
N ASN A 32 6.71 -9.21 10.20
CA ASN A 32 7.46 -9.81 9.11
C ASN A 32 6.69 -11.00 8.48
N ARG A 33 6.12 -11.87 9.32
CA ARG A 33 5.30 -13.01 8.88
C ARG A 33 3.97 -12.62 8.24
N ALA A 34 3.42 -11.46 8.57
CA ALA A 34 2.21 -10.97 7.94
C ALA A 34 2.40 -10.68 6.44
N LYS A 35 3.64 -10.76 5.89
CA LYS A 35 4.02 -10.59 4.47
C LYS A 35 3.52 -9.28 3.82
N GLY A 36 2.92 -8.37 4.59
CA GLY A 36 2.41 -7.08 4.11
C GLY A 36 3.42 -5.94 4.20
N TYR A 37 4.44 -6.05 5.05
CA TYR A 37 5.44 -4.99 5.22
C TYR A 37 6.27 -4.78 3.93
N SER A 38 6.61 -5.86 3.24
CA SER A 38 7.30 -5.83 1.94
C SER A 38 6.45 -5.28 0.80
N GLN A 39 5.18 -4.93 1.03
CA GLN A 39 4.31 -4.26 0.06
C GLN A 39 4.24 -2.74 0.27
N ARG A 40 4.79 -2.22 1.37
CA ARG A 40 4.79 -0.77 1.69
C ARG A 40 5.43 0.07 0.59
N TRP A 41 6.48 -0.43 -0.05
CA TRP A 41 7.15 0.27 -1.15
C TRP A 41 6.21 0.49 -2.35
N MET A 42 5.24 -0.39 -2.58
CA MET A 42 4.28 -0.23 -3.69
C MET A 42 3.42 1.02 -3.54
N ALA A 43 2.98 1.32 -2.31
CA ALA A 43 2.24 2.55 -2.01
C ALA A 43 3.11 3.79 -2.24
N GLU A 44 4.38 3.74 -1.84
CA GLU A 44 5.33 4.84 -1.96
C GLU A 44 5.75 5.10 -3.43
N THR A 45 5.94 4.04 -4.21
CA THR A 45 6.15 4.09 -5.66
C THR A 45 4.91 4.64 -6.36
N SER A 46 3.71 4.13 -6.05
CA SER A 46 2.46 4.64 -6.61
C SER A 46 2.32 6.14 -6.37
N TYR A 47 2.48 6.59 -5.11
CA TYR A 47 2.40 8.02 -4.77
C TYR A 47 3.45 8.85 -5.50
N SER A 48 4.68 8.38 -5.60
CA SER A 48 5.77 9.11 -6.26
C SER A 48 5.54 9.22 -7.77
N THR A 49 5.05 8.16 -8.41
CA THR A 49 4.70 8.14 -9.83
C THR A 49 3.53 9.07 -10.11
N THR A 50 2.48 9.05 -9.28
CA THR A 50 1.35 9.98 -9.41
C THR A 50 1.81 11.43 -9.24
N LYS A 51 2.63 11.75 -8.24
CA LYS A 51 3.16 13.11 -8.06
C LYS A 51 4.00 13.60 -9.23
N ARG A 52 4.81 12.73 -9.85
CA ARG A 52 5.66 13.12 -11.00
C ARG A 52 4.87 13.25 -12.30
N SER A 53 3.91 12.37 -12.53
CA SER A 53 3.12 12.35 -13.77
C SER A 53 1.95 13.35 -13.76
N LEU A 54 1.27 13.45 -12.61
CA LEU A 54 0.08 14.29 -12.44
C LEU A 54 0.35 15.52 -11.58
N GLY A 55 1.55 15.74 -11.04
CA GLY A 55 1.85 16.87 -10.16
C GLY A 55 1.51 18.24 -10.78
N ASP A 56 1.81 18.44 -12.05
CA ASP A 56 1.45 19.67 -12.77
C ASP A 56 -0.02 19.71 -13.17
N ALA A 57 -0.62 18.56 -13.50
CA ALA A 57 -2.06 18.45 -13.77
C ALA A 57 -2.90 18.75 -12.53
N VAL A 58 -2.48 18.26 -11.34
CA VAL A 58 -3.12 18.45 -10.04
C VAL A 58 -3.12 19.92 -9.61
N ARG A 59 -2.16 20.72 -10.07
CA ARG A 59 -2.09 22.16 -9.80
C ARG A 59 -3.07 22.98 -10.64
N ALA A 60 -3.66 22.42 -11.70
CA ALA A 60 -4.68 23.09 -12.47
C ALA A 60 -6.03 23.03 -11.72
N LEU A 61 -6.69 24.18 -11.55
CA LEU A 61 -8.00 24.31 -10.88
C LEU A 61 -9.09 23.36 -11.46
N GLY A 62 -8.92 22.93 -12.72
CA GLY A 62 -9.78 21.95 -13.37
C GLY A 62 -9.63 20.51 -12.84
N TRP A 63 -8.48 20.16 -12.27
CA TRP A 63 -8.22 18.80 -11.79
C TRP A 63 -9.10 18.40 -10.64
N TYR A 64 -9.41 19.31 -9.70
CA TYR A 64 -10.32 18.99 -8.61
C TYR A 64 -11.71 18.58 -9.11
N ARG A 65 -12.21 19.21 -10.17
CA ARG A 65 -13.48 18.83 -10.83
C ARG A 65 -13.37 17.46 -11.50
N GLN A 66 -12.33 17.22 -12.29
CA GLN A 66 -12.15 15.93 -12.97
C GLN A 66 -11.90 14.77 -11.99
N PHE A 67 -11.10 15.00 -10.94
CA PHE A 67 -10.87 14.04 -9.89
C PHE A 67 -12.16 13.70 -9.13
N ARG A 68 -12.96 14.72 -8.78
CA ARG A 68 -14.27 14.51 -8.15
C ARG A 68 -15.19 13.69 -9.05
N GLU A 69 -15.23 13.95 -10.36
CA GLU A 69 -16.02 13.17 -11.31
C GLU A 69 -15.58 11.71 -11.38
N ILE A 70 -14.27 11.45 -11.43
CA ILE A 70 -13.72 10.08 -11.44
C ILE A 70 -14.10 9.34 -10.16
N VAL A 71 -13.93 9.98 -8.99
CA VAL A 71 -14.30 9.38 -7.69
C VAL A 71 -15.81 9.11 -7.61
N LEU A 72 -16.65 9.99 -8.14
CA LEU A 72 -18.10 9.80 -8.18
C LEU A 72 -18.51 8.67 -9.11
N MET A 73 -17.93 8.59 -10.31
CA MET A 73 -18.16 7.47 -11.23
C MET A 73 -17.79 6.15 -10.57
N PHE A 74 -16.61 6.10 -9.93
CA PHE A 74 -16.17 4.91 -9.21
C PHE A 74 -17.15 4.53 -8.09
N ALA A 75 -17.58 5.50 -7.27
CA ALA A 75 -18.56 5.25 -6.22
C ALA A 75 -19.89 4.72 -6.79
N ILE A 76 -20.41 5.32 -7.86
CA ILE A 76 -21.67 4.90 -8.51
C ILE A 76 -21.52 3.47 -9.05
N THR A 77 -20.48 3.16 -9.80
CA THR A 77 -20.27 1.81 -10.36
C THR A 77 -20.16 0.73 -9.28
N ASN A 78 -19.67 1.07 -8.09
CA ASN A 78 -19.59 0.12 -6.97
C ASN A 78 -20.91 0.02 -6.18
N ILE A 79 -21.73 1.07 -6.16
CA ILE A 79 -23.00 1.11 -5.40
C ILE A 79 -24.19 0.64 -6.26
N GLU A 80 -24.21 0.94 -7.55
CA GLU A 80 -25.25 0.55 -8.50
C GLU A 80 -25.59 -0.96 -8.46
N PRO A 81 -24.63 -1.89 -8.46
CA PRO A 81 -24.95 -3.31 -8.32
C PRO A 81 -25.40 -3.74 -6.91
N LEU A 82 -25.25 -2.86 -5.90
CA LEU A 82 -25.70 -3.10 -4.52
C LEU A 82 -27.11 -2.56 -4.26
N CYS A 83 -27.67 -1.74 -5.16
CA CYS A 83 -29.04 -1.29 -5.08
C CYS A 83 -29.97 -2.33 -5.73
N GLU A 84 -30.96 -2.81 -4.98
CA GLU A 84 -32.06 -3.59 -5.56
C GLU A 84 -32.92 -2.69 -6.46
N PRO A 85 -33.35 -3.16 -7.64
CA PRO A 85 -34.25 -2.39 -8.50
C PRO A 85 -35.60 -2.19 -7.80
N LEU A 86 -36.06 -0.94 -7.74
CA LEU A 86 -37.37 -0.55 -7.21
C LEU A 86 -38.53 -1.04 -8.07
#